data_AF-A0A9E2HKG8-F1
#
_entry.id   AF-A0A9E2HKG8-F1
#
_cell.length_a   1.000
_cell.length_b   1.000
_cell.length_c   1.000
_cell.angle_alpha   90.00
_cell.angle_beta   90.00
_cell.angle_gamma   90.00
#
_symmetry.space_group_name_H-M   'P 1'
#
loop_
_entity.id
_entity.type
_entity.pdbx_description
1 polymer ?
#
loop_
_entity_poly.entity_id
_entity_poly.type
_entity_poly.pdbx_seq_one_letter_code
_entity_poly.pdbx_strand_id
1 'polypeptide(L)' 'MTDARPDNRGTENEDLRTPAREGEPPHPATEPRGSEGSSNSGETATDPATGEPNT' A
#
# COMPACT_ATOMS: atom_id res chain seq x y z
N MET A 1 -1.93 -23.83 -25.75
CA MET A 1 -3.17 -23.41 -25.08
C MET A 1 -2.77 -22.28 -24.16
N THR A 2 -3.28 -21.08 -24.40
CA THR A 2 -2.93 -19.90 -23.60
C THR A 2 -3.67 -20.02 -22.28
N ASP A 3 -2.96 -20.22 -21.16
CA ASP A 3 -3.54 -20.13 -19.83
C ASP A 3 -4.23 -18.76 -19.70
N ALA A 4 -5.56 -18.76 -19.66
CA ALA A 4 -6.32 -17.56 -19.38
C ALA A 4 -5.94 -17.12 -17.97
N ARG A 5 -5.25 -15.98 -17.85
CA ARG A 5 -4.97 -15.38 -16.54
C ARG A 5 -6.30 -15.28 -15.79
N PRO A 6 -6.32 -15.66 -14.50
CA PRO A 6 -7.54 -15.59 -13.72
C PRO A 6 -8.08 -14.15 -13.77
N ASP A 7 -9.38 -14.03 -14.02
CA ASP A 7 -10.06 -12.75 -14.26
C ASP A 7 -10.27 -12.01 -12.93
N ASN A 8 -9.17 -11.51 -12.37
CA ASN A 8 -9.15 -10.84 -11.06
C ASN A 8 -9.55 -9.35 -11.17
N ARG A 9 -10.06 -8.92 -12.34
CA ARG A 9 -10.43 -7.52 -12.63
C ARG A 9 -11.44 -6.91 -11.66
N GLY A 10 -12.19 -7.74 -10.92
CA GLY A 10 -13.20 -7.30 -9.95
C GLY A 10 -12.62 -6.51 -8.76
N THR A 11 -11.37 -6.76 -8.38
CA THR A 11 -10.72 -6.08 -7.23
C THR A 11 -9.64 -5.09 -7.66
N GLU A 12 -9.23 -5.08 -8.93
CA GLU A 12 -8.15 -4.21 -9.42
C GLU A 12 -8.41 -2.71 -9.20
N ASN A 13 -9.67 -2.31 -9.15
CA ASN A 13 -10.08 -0.92 -8.92
C ASN A 13 -10.91 -0.74 -7.64
N GLU A 14 -10.82 -1.67 -6.69
CA GLU A 14 -11.56 -1.58 -5.42
C GLU A 14 -11.26 -0.27 -4.68
N ASP A 15 -9.99 0.12 -4.60
CA ASP A 15 -9.56 1.36 -3.96
C ASP A 15 -10.02 2.63 -4.71
N LEU A 16 -10.49 2.49 -5.95
CA LEU A 16 -11.01 3.59 -6.77
C LEU A 16 -12.54 3.67 -6.74
N ARG A 17 -13.23 2.74 -6.06
CA ARG A 17 -14.70 2.76 -5.97
C ARG A 17 -15.14 3.88 -5.03
N THR A 18 -16.10 4.68 -5.51
CA THR A 18 -16.83 5.62 -4.65
C THR A 18 -17.66 4.85 -3.61
N PRO A 19 -17.99 5.46 -2.46
CA PRO A 19 -18.85 4.84 -1.46
C PRO A 19 -20.16 4.33 -2.08
N ALA A 20 -20.66 3.20 -1.57
CA ALA A 20 -21.83 2.53 -2.14
C ALA A 20 -23.13 3.37 -2.07
N ARG A 21 -23.17 4.36 -1.18
CA ARG A 21 -24.31 5.25 -0.92
C ARG A 21 -23.81 6.63 -0.47
N GLU A 22 -24.54 7.66 -0.86
CA GLU A 22 -24.24 9.03 -0.45
C GLU A 22 -24.32 9.18 1.08
N GLY A 23 -23.29 9.77 1.67
CA GLY A 23 -23.18 9.98 3.12
C GLY A 23 -22.54 8.82 3.89
N GLU A 24 -22.22 7.69 3.27
CA GLU A 24 -21.38 6.67 3.90
C GLU A 24 -19.92 7.13 3.97
N PRO A 25 -19.20 6.86 5.07
CA PRO A 25 -17.77 7.12 5.13
C PRO A 25 -17.03 6.48 3.95
N PRO A 26 -15.94 7.11 3.48
CA PRO A 26 -15.08 6.49 2.48
C PRO A 26 -14.58 5.14 2.97
N HIS A 27 -14.32 4.23 2.03
CA HIS A 27 -13.67 2.97 2.35
C HIS A 27 -12.37 3.25 3.14
N PRO A 28 -12.04 2.42 4.15
CA PRO A 28 -10.78 2.54 4.86
C PRO A 28 -9.63 2.48 3.85
N ALA A 29 -8.56 3.24 4.09
CA ALA A 29 -7.37 3.13 3.27
C ALA A 29 -6.81 1.71 3.38
N THR A 30 -6.85 0.94 2.28
CA THR A 30 -6.15 -0.34 2.18
C THR A 30 -4.66 -0.05 2.02
N GLU A 31 -3.81 -0.79 2.73
CA GLU A 31 -2.37 -0.64 2.53
C GLU A 31 -1.97 -1.08 1.10
N PRO A 32 -1.01 -0.40 0.46
CA PRO A 32 -0.55 -0.79 -0.86
C PRO A 32 0.09 -2.18 -0.83
N ARG A 33 -0.10 -2.96 -1.90
CA ARG A 33 0.54 -4.29 -2.03
C ARG A 33 2.06 -4.18 -1.81
N GLY A 34 2.60 -5.01 -0.92
CA GLY A 34 4.01 -4.97 -0.52
C GLY A 34 4.31 -4.02 0.65
N SER A 35 3.29 -3.45 1.31
CA SER A 35 3.43 -2.70 2.56
C SER A 35 3.75 -3.58 3.77
N GLU A 36 3.57 -4.89 3.68
CA GLU A 36 3.92 -5.84 4.74
C GLU A 36 5.41 -5.71 5.05
N GLY A 37 5.74 -5.12 6.19
CA GLY A 37 7.13 -4.83 6.58
C GLY A 37 7.66 -3.45 6.16
N SER A 38 6.84 -2.59 5.53
CA SER A 38 7.08 -1.15 5.39
C SER A 38 6.88 -0.42 6.73
N SER A 39 7.37 -1.01 7.81
CA SER A 39 7.83 -0.21 8.93
C SER A 39 9.16 0.33 8.48
N ASN A 40 9.29 1.66 8.39
CA ASN A 40 10.59 2.32 8.23
C ASN A 40 11.43 1.81 9.40
N SER A 41 12.22 0.76 9.17
CA SER A 41 12.73 -0.10 10.23
C SER A 41 13.94 0.57 10.87
N GLY A 42 13.72 1.75 11.45
CA GLY A 42 14.54 2.52 12.40
C GLY A 42 15.99 2.82 12.04
N GLU A 43 16.56 2.18 11.03
CA GLU A 43 17.98 2.07 10.83
C GLU A 43 18.27 2.67 9.47
N THR A 44 18.06 3.99 9.39
CA THR A 44 18.91 4.76 8.51
C THR A 44 20.33 4.47 8.99
N ALA A 45 21.21 4.02 8.10
CA ALA A 45 22.63 3.76 8.41
C ALA A 45 23.38 5.04 8.87
N THR A 46 22.64 6.12 9.09
CA THR A 46 23.07 7.49 9.16
C THR A 46 22.06 8.26 10.04
N ASP A 47 22.55 9.08 10.95
CA ASP A 47 21.74 9.97 11.78
C ASP A 47 20.99 10.98 10.89
N PRO A 48 19.65 11.05 10.95
CA PRO A 48 18.87 11.95 10.11
C PRO A 48 19.08 13.45 10.41
N ALA A 49 19.58 13.81 11.60
CA ALA A 49 19.86 15.18 11.97
C ALA A 49 21.22 15.67 11.43
N THR A 50 22.19 14.78 11.25
CA THR A 50 23.60 15.13 10.96
C THR A 50 24.14 14.55 9.66
N GLY A 51 23.59 13.43 9.17
CA GLY A 51 24.12 12.73 8.00
C GLY A 51 25.36 11.88 8.30
N GLU A 52 25.71 11.66 9.56
CA GLU A 52 26.86 10.84 9.97
C GLU A 52 26.48 9.36 10.16
N PRO A 53 27.37 8.40 9.83
CA PRO A 53 27.08 6.99 10.05
C PRO A 53 26.91 6.67 11.54
N ASN A 54 25.96 5.80 11.87
CA ASN A 54 25.82 5.30 13.25
C ASN A 54 27.03 4.40 13.57
N THR A 55 27.93 4.85 14.44
CA THR A 55 29.12 4.10 14.90
C THR A 55 28.88 3.33 16.19
#